data_AF-A0A9P8ADZ7-F1
#
_entry.id   AF-A0A9P8ADZ7-F1
#
_cell.length_a   1.000
_cell.length_b   1.000
_cell.length_c   1.000
_cell.angle_alpha   90.00
_cell.angle_beta   90.00
_cell.angle_gamma   90.00
#
_symmetry.space_group_name_H-M   'P 1'
#
loop_
_entity.id
_entity.type
_entity.pdbx_description
1 polymer ?
#
loop_
_entity_poly.entity_id
_entity_poly.type
_entity_poly.pdbx_seq_one_letter_code
_entity_poly.pdbx_strand_id
1 'polypeptide(L)'
;MADSLALSLQSTTFNQPRAYLSGIPDEEVTKLQSRLPNLVDVRADAEKARELLKQPPPTDAHGVDQDGEYLGIMHPAIAYHIMLPSLTMFSYFCRDKDVPDDVQDLCLWALKQRLLALKEGSDKQLRRMLASPGPAGEVHPSAKIYMICQTLSKITSHLLSARINLPREAIPYAEEGMKLEEEFYPEKKDPFLRNPQSYAGFGVVLARAKLRDAEAKAILKRVMNDIDKISPGGAQATFIQSKLYLARVLRRMGDLEEAKKQETYLIKWFKKNSSNLEDVDLREWFLTEGGHDPVFEGLGGMKWLQNRKITWKAMDRSARACYNCGVREGPTKKMLRCGKCQYIYYCSKECQVKNYPFHKVSCLEHAEASKRAQLVKSISSEVGKCLEDWNKYRTYDYDQRASVHALGLKHNSSRGLTHIVIKSIKYVPNGGKDIVDRFMVVSAGVFAINDVLTEMDSLLNYHPGEARQAVNELTEEFNQGMGRDGTKVAFFSLLISDDKSLSTYLSRGGVAKKALAETNYNPNWRSLLNLGRSVVVKPLVLRCRAKDAEFDYVLPQTSNSASASGIIDDSTDPSSSSGSATTTTPRASEAVATALPGLRGMFSKK
;
A
#
# COMPACT_ATOMS: atom_id res chain seq x y z
N MET A 1 -35.06 -7.54 3.78
CA MET A 1 -33.90 -6.67 4.11
C MET A 1 -32.56 -7.29 3.74
N ALA A 2 -32.38 -8.62 3.77
CA ALA A 2 -31.16 -9.28 3.32
C ALA A 2 -30.87 -9.11 1.79
N ASP A 3 -31.90 -9.10 0.93
CA ASP A 3 -31.69 -8.98 -0.53
C ASP A 3 -31.34 -7.57 -1.01
N SER A 4 -31.80 -6.53 -0.30
CA SER A 4 -31.40 -5.14 -0.55
C SER A 4 -29.94 -4.85 -0.13
N LEU A 5 -29.35 -5.74 0.68
CA LEU A 5 -27.96 -5.66 1.14
C LEU A 5 -26.98 -6.23 0.10
N ALA A 6 -27.43 -7.13 -0.78
CA ALA A 6 -26.60 -7.73 -1.84
C ALA A 6 -26.31 -6.74 -2.99
N LEU A 7 -27.27 -5.89 -3.35
CA LEU A 7 -27.14 -4.94 -4.47
C LEU A 7 -26.19 -3.75 -4.17
N SER A 8 -25.95 -3.44 -2.89
CA SER A 8 -24.97 -2.41 -2.48
C SER A 8 -23.52 -2.93 -2.45
N LEU A 9 -23.28 -4.23 -2.66
CA LEU A 9 -21.95 -4.85 -2.61
C LEU A 9 -21.10 -4.57 -3.87
N GLN A 10 -21.67 -4.00 -4.93
CA GLN A 10 -20.99 -3.78 -6.21
C GLN A 10 -20.12 -2.50 -6.29
N SER A 11 -19.96 -1.75 -5.20
CA SER A 11 -19.45 -0.36 -5.24
C SER A 11 -17.95 -0.18 -4.93
N THR A 12 -17.12 -1.22 -4.86
CA THR A 12 -15.67 -1.04 -4.70
C THR A 12 -14.89 -1.66 -5.84
N THR A 13 -14.98 -1.04 -7.02
CA THR A 13 -13.96 -0.77 -8.07
C THR A 13 -12.81 -1.75 -8.40
N PHE A 14 -12.69 -2.92 -7.78
CA PHE A 14 -11.70 -3.93 -8.14
C PHE A 14 -12.40 -5.00 -8.96
N ASN A 15 -12.60 -4.72 -10.26
CA ASN A 15 -13.12 -5.71 -11.21
C ASN A 15 -12.12 -6.85 -11.48
N GLN A 16 -10.88 -6.76 -10.98
CA GLN A 16 -9.84 -7.75 -11.19
C GLN A 16 -9.33 -8.30 -9.86
N PRO A 17 -9.37 -9.64 -9.67
CA PRO A 17 -8.80 -10.29 -8.50
C PRO A 17 -7.30 -10.03 -8.38
N ARG A 18 -6.80 -9.84 -7.16
CA ARG A 18 -5.38 -9.56 -6.89
C ARG A 18 -4.61 -10.81 -6.51
N ALA A 19 -3.37 -10.93 -6.98
CA ALA A 19 -2.42 -11.93 -6.50
C ALA A 19 -2.03 -11.65 -5.04
N TYR A 20 -1.91 -12.70 -4.24
CA TYR A 20 -1.43 -12.64 -2.87
C TYR A 20 -0.86 -13.98 -2.39
N LEU A 21 0.37 -13.94 -1.86
CA LEU A 21 0.97 -15.00 -1.06
C LEU A 21 1.81 -14.38 0.07
N SER A 22 1.67 -14.88 1.29
CA SER A 22 2.30 -14.27 2.46
C SER A 22 3.81 -14.49 2.46
N GLY A 23 4.61 -13.43 2.60
CA GLY A 23 6.08 -13.54 2.62
C GLY A 23 6.75 -13.63 1.24
N ILE A 24 5.99 -13.53 0.15
CA ILE A 24 6.56 -13.31 -1.19
C ILE A 24 6.86 -11.81 -1.38
N PRO A 25 8.06 -11.43 -1.89
CA PRO A 25 8.36 -10.05 -2.24
C PRO A 25 7.38 -9.46 -3.26
N ASP A 26 7.07 -8.18 -3.16
CA ASP A 26 6.07 -7.51 -4.00
C ASP A 26 6.36 -7.61 -5.51
N GLU A 27 7.63 -7.66 -5.90
CA GLU A 27 8.05 -7.85 -7.31
C GLU A 27 7.56 -9.19 -7.88
N GLU A 28 7.64 -10.25 -7.08
CA GLU A 28 7.15 -11.57 -7.44
C GLU A 28 5.61 -11.62 -7.41
N VAL A 29 4.96 -10.90 -6.48
CA VAL A 29 3.49 -10.74 -6.49
C VAL A 29 3.02 -10.07 -7.79
N THR A 30 3.76 -9.10 -8.30
CA THR A 30 3.45 -8.43 -9.58
C THR A 30 3.55 -9.40 -10.76
N LYS A 31 4.57 -10.26 -10.78
CA LYS A 31 4.69 -11.34 -11.78
C LYS A 31 3.57 -12.38 -11.64
N LEU A 32 3.12 -12.66 -10.42
CA LEU A 32 1.98 -13.55 -10.20
C LEU A 32 0.67 -12.91 -10.69
N GLN A 33 0.50 -11.59 -10.56
CA GLN A 33 -0.70 -10.89 -11.01
C GLN A 33 -0.99 -11.09 -12.49
N SER A 34 0.04 -11.05 -13.35
CA SER A 34 -0.11 -11.31 -14.79
C SER A 34 -0.36 -12.78 -15.13
N ARG A 35 -0.10 -13.69 -14.18
CA ARG A 35 -0.30 -15.13 -14.31
C ARG A 35 -1.61 -15.61 -13.69
N LEU A 36 -2.37 -14.75 -13.01
CA LEU A 36 -3.68 -15.15 -12.48
C LEU A 36 -4.59 -15.56 -13.65
N PRO A 37 -5.24 -16.74 -13.59
CA PRO A 37 -6.23 -17.11 -14.57
C PRO A 37 -7.38 -16.09 -14.62
N ASN A 38 -7.90 -15.81 -15.81
CA ASN A 38 -9.07 -14.94 -15.94
C ASN A 38 -10.31 -15.61 -15.32
N LEU A 39 -11.28 -14.81 -14.87
CA LEU A 39 -12.45 -15.32 -14.16
C LEU A 39 -13.36 -16.21 -15.02
N VAL A 40 -13.32 -16.11 -16.35
CA VAL A 40 -14.12 -16.97 -17.24
C VAL A 40 -13.60 -18.40 -17.16
N ASP A 41 -12.28 -18.59 -17.28
CA ASP A 41 -11.65 -19.91 -17.19
C ASP A 41 -11.78 -20.51 -15.78
N VAL A 42 -11.67 -19.67 -14.74
CA VAL A 42 -11.88 -20.11 -13.34
C VAL A 42 -13.30 -20.64 -13.15
N ARG A 43 -14.31 -19.96 -13.72
CA ARG A 43 -15.71 -20.40 -13.65
C ARG A 43 -15.96 -21.66 -14.46
N ALA A 44 -15.34 -21.81 -15.63
CA ALA A 44 -15.44 -23.03 -16.42
C ALA A 44 -14.88 -24.24 -15.66
N ASP A 45 -13.69 -24.08 -15.04
CA ASP A 45 -13.13 -25.11 -14.15
C ASP A 45 -14.01 -25.35 -12.93
N ALA A 46 -14.62 -24.30 -12.36
CA ALA A 46 -15.55 -24.43 -11.24
C ALA A 46 -16.76 -25.31 -11.61
N GLU A 47 -17.40 -25.09 -12.76
CA GLU A 47 -18.50 -25.95 -13.22
C GLU A 47 -18.03 -27.39 -13.45
N LYS A 48 -16.87 -27.57 -14.07
CA LYS A 48 -16.29 -28.90 -14.28
C LYS A 48 -16.01 -29.59 -12.94
N ALA A 49 -15.53 -28.87 -11.93
CA ALA A 49 -15.31 -29.40 -10.58
C ALA A 49 -16.61 -29.92 -9.96
N ARG A 50 -17.75 -29.23 -10.15
CA ARG A 50 -19.06 -29.69 -9.68
C ARG A 50 -19.48 -31.01 -10.31
N GLU A 51 -19.23 -31.20 -11.60
CA GLU A 51 -19.51 -32.47 -12.27
C GLU A 51 -18.59 -33.60 -11.80
N LEU A 52 -17.30 -33.30 -11.62
CA LEU A 52 -16.34 -34.28 -11.09
C LEU A 52 -16.67 -34.71 -9.65
N LEU A 53 -17.18 -33.80 -8.82
CA LEU A 53 -17.62 -34.10 -7.45
C LEU A 53 -18.80 -35.08 -7.37
N LYS A 54 -19.52 -35.29 -8.48
CA LYS A 54 -20.60 -36.30 -8.56
C LYS A 54 -20.07 -37.70 -8.93
N GLN A 55 -18.80 -37.79 -9.33
CA GLN A 55 -18.14 -39.01 -9.76
C GLN A 55 -17.21 -39.53 -8.64
N PRO A 56 -16.87 -40.83 -8.62
CA PRO A 56 -15.82 -41.33 -7.74
C PRO A 56 -14.49 -40.61 -8.05
N PRO A 57 -13.59 -40.43 -7.06
CA PRO A 57 -12.28 -39.86 -7.31
C PRO A 57 -11.53 -40.63 -8.40
N PRO A 58 -10.75 -39.94 -9.27
CA PRO A 58 -10.02 -40.61 -10.34
C PRO A 58 -8.90 -41.48 -9.74
N THR A 59 -9.10 -42.79 -9.67
CA THR A 59 -8.12 -43.76 -9.10
C THR A 59 -7.17 -44.33 -10.15
N ASP A 60 -7.44 -44.11 -11.43
CA ASP A 60 -6.72 -44.66 -12.59
C ASP A 60 -6.06 -43.56 -13.46
N ALA A 61 -5.97 -42.33 -12.95
CA ALA A 61 -5.33 -41.24 -13.67
C ALA A 61 -3.82 -41.49 -13.78
N HIS A 62 -3.31 -41.74 -14.98
CA HIS A 62 -1.88 -41.90 -15.25
C HIS A 62 -1.23 -40.56 -15.59
N GLY A 63 -0.05 -40.29 -15.02
CA GLY A 63 0.70 -39.06 -15.28
C GLY A 63 1.95 -39.28 -16.12
N VAL A 64 2.29 -38.29 -16.94
CA VAL A 64 3.60 -38.17 -17.60
C VAL A 64 4.19 -36.79 -17.30
N ASP A 65 5.51 -36.70 -17.15
CA ASP A 65 6.18 -35.41 -16.94
C ASP A 65 6.41 -34.65 -18.26
N GLN A 66 7.25 -33.61 -18.23
CA GLN A 66 7.54 -32.78 -19.40
C GLN A 66 8.40 -33.52 -20.44
N ASP A 67 9.18 -34.52 -20.01
CA ASP A 67 10.04 -35.34 -20.86
C ASP A 67 9.33 -36.61 -21.35
N GLY A 68 8.05 -36.77 -20.98
CA GLY A 68 7.24 -37.93 -21.31
C GLY A 68 7.50 -39.14 -20.40
N GLU A 69 8.30 -38.99 -19.33
CA GLU A 69 8.49 -40.09 -18.40
C GLU A 69 7.21 -40.37 -17.62
N TYR A 70 6.94 -41.65 -17.44
CA TYR A 70 5.81 -42.11 -16.65
C TYR A 70 5.98 -41.74 -15.16
N LEU A 71 4.95 -41.13 -14.59
CA LEU A 71 4.87 -40.70 -13.19
C LEU A 71 4.14 -41.70 -12.29
N GLY A 72 3.65 -42.81 -12.86
CA GLY A 72 2.79 -43.75 -12.16
C GLY A 72 1.32 -43.34 -12.17
N ILE A 73 0.54 -44.03 -11.33
CA ILE A 73 -0.83 -43.64 -11.00
C ILE A 73 -0.78 -42.39 -10.14
N MET A 74 -1.44 -41.34 -10.60
CA MET A 74 -1.48 -40.04 -9.95
C MET A 74 -2.36 -40.10 -8.71
N HIS A 75 -1.90 -39.45 -7.63
CA HIS A 75 -2.77 -39.20 -6.49
C HIS A 75 -4.03 -38.44 -6.94
N PRO A 76 -5.25 -38.81 -6.50
CA PRO A 76 -6.49 -38.18 -6.99
C PRO A 76 -6.49 -36.65 -6.86
N ALA A 77 -5.91 -36.14 -5.77
CA ALA A 77 -5.79 -34.69 -5.55
C ALA A 77 -4.89 -33.98 -6.57
N ILE A 78 -3.86 -34.66 -7.08
CA ILE A 78 -2.99 -34.14 -8.14
C ILE A 78 -3.69 -34.23 -9.50
N ALA A 79 -4.45 -35.30 -9.73
CA ALA A 79 -5.28 -35.43 -10.93
C ALA A 79 -6.28 -34.27 -11.03
N TYR A 80 -6.97 -33.91 -9.94
CA TYR A 80 -7.84 -32.72 -9.92
C TYR A 80 -7.10 -31.42 -10.23
N HIS A 81 -5.88 -31.25 -9.71
CA HIS A 81 -5.07 -30.06 -10.02
C HIS A 81 -4.74 -29.96 -11.52
N ILE A 82 -4.47 -31.08 -12.17
CA ILE A 82 -4.21 -31.14 -13.62
C ILE A 82 -5.49 -30.90 -14.42
N MET A 83 -6.62 -31.45 -13.96
CA MET A 83 -7.91 -31.34 -14.66
C MET A 83 -8.56 -29.96 -14.53
N LEU A 84 -8.19 -29.19 -13.51
CA LEU A 84 -8.76 -27.89 -13.11
C LEU A 84 -7.67 -26.83 -12.85
N PRO A 85 -6.80 -26.57 -13.83
CA PRO A 85 -5.60 -25.75 -13.62
C PRO A 85 -5.92 -24.29 -13.26
N SER A 86 -6.98 -23.71 -13.84
CA SER A 86 -7.38 -22.33 -13.59
C SER A 86 -7.96 -22.18 -12.19
N LEU A 87 -8.87 -23.06 -11.78
CA LEU A 87 -9.45 -23.00 -10.43
C LEU A 87 -8.38 -23.20 -9.34
N THR A 88 -7.49 -24.16 -9.51
CA THR A 88 -6.44 -24.45 -8.51
C THR A 88 -5.36 -23.37 -8.43
N MET A 89 -4.93 -22.81 -9.56
CA MET A 89 -4.00 -21.70 -9.58
C MET A 89 -4.65 -20.44 -8.99
N PHE A 90 -5.90 -20.15 -9.37
CA PHE A 90 -6.65 -19.03 -8.84
C PHE A 90 -6.84 -19.14 -7.33
N SER A 91 -7.30 -20.29 -6.81
CA SER A 91 -7.53 -20.47 -5.37
C SER A 91 -6.25 -20.31 -4.55
N TYR A 92 -5.11 -20.77 -5.07
CA TYR A 92 -3.83 -20.68 -4.38
C TYR A 92 -3.17 -19.30 -4.48
N PHE A 93 -3.35 -18.54 -5.56
CA PHE A 93 -2.68 -17.23 -5.73
C PHE A 93 -3.59 -16.02 -5.57
N CYS A 94 -4.91 -16.14 -5.70
CA CYS A 94 -5.84 -15.04 -5.48
C CYS A 94 -5.90 -14.65 -4.01
N ARG A 95 -6.01 -13.35 -3.72
CA ARG A 95 -6.36 -12.84 -2.41
C ARG A 95 -7.76 -13.37 -2.06
N ASP A 96 -7.88 -14.02 -0.91
CA ASP A 96 -9.11 -14.61 -0.38
C ASP A 96 -10.33 -13.68 -0.45
N LYS A 97 -10.13 -12.38 -0.17
CA LYS A 97 -11.15 -11.32 -0.22
C LYS A 97 -11.62 -10.96 -1.62
N ASP A 98 -10.84 -11.28 -2.64
CA ASP A 98 -11.16 -10.99 -4.04
C ASP A 98 -11.80 -12.19 -4.76
N VAL A 99 -11.99 -13.31 -4.06
CA VAL A 99 -12.65 -14.50 -4.62
C VAL A 99 -14.15 -14.23 -4.78
N PRO A 100 -14.70 -14.35 -6.01
CA PRO A 100 -16.13 -14.18 -6.25
C PRO A 100 -16.98 -15.20 -5.49
N ASP A 101 -18.17 -14.77 -5.07
CA ASP A 101 -19.11 -15.57 -4.29
C ASP A 101 -19.48 -16.88 -5.01
N ASP A 102 -19.62 -16.84 -6.33
CA ASP A 102 -20.06 -17.97 -7.17
C ASP A 102 -19.04 -19.12 -7.31
N VAL A 103 -17.79 -18.90 -6.90
CA VAL A 103 -16.71 -19.90 -6.97
C VAL A 103 -15.99 -20.11 -5.63
N GLN A 104 -16.45 -19.50 -4.54
CA GLN A 104 -15.69 -19.46 -3.28
C GLN A 104 -15.61 -20.84 -2.60
N ASP A 105 -16.70 -21.59 -2.60
CA ASP A 105 -16.78 -22.97 -2.08
C ASP A 105 -15.84 -23.90 -2.84
N LEU A 106 -15.79 -23.78 -4.16
CA LEU A 106 -14.92 -24.55 -5.03
C LEU A 106 -13.44 -24.14 -4.91
N CYS A 107 -13.15 -22.87 -4.65
CA CYS A 107 -11.79 -22.44 -4.30
C CYS A 107 -11.33 -23.09 -2.98
N LEU A 108 -12.19 -23.13 -1.96
CA LEU A 108 -11.89 -23.80 -0.70
C LEU A 108 -11.69 -25.31 -0.90
N TRP A 109 -12.54 -25.96 -1.71
CA TRP A 109 -12.36 -27.36 -2.07
C TRP A 109 -11.02 -27.59 -2.79
N ALA A 110 -10.69 -26.77 -3.79
CA ALA A 110 -9.44 -26.86 -4.55
C ALA A 110 -8.21 -26.68 -3.65
N LEU A 111 -8.27 -25.78 -2.65
CA LEU A 111 -7.21 -25.63 -1.64
C LEU A 111 -7.07 -26.89 -0.77
N LYS A 112 -8.18 -27.52 -0.35
CA LYS A 112 -8.14 -28.79 0.40
C LYS A 112 -7.52 -29.91 -0.44
N GLN A 113 -7.86 -30.01 -1.72
CA GLN A 113 -7.21 -30.96 -2.64
C GLN A 113 -5.71 -30.67 -2.77
N ARG A 114 -5.33 -29.40 -2.95
CA ARG A 114 -3.92 -29.01 -3.00
C ARG A 114 -3.14 -29.39 -1.74
N LEU A 115 -3.76 -29.24 -0.56
CA LEU A 115 -3.16 -29.66 0.71
C LEU A 115 -2.89 -31.17 0.75
N LEU A 116 -3.86 -31.99 0.32
CA LEU A 116 -3.70 -33.45 0.21
C LEU A 116 -2.60 -33.80 -0.79
N ALA A 117 -2.61 -33.17 -1.97
CA ALA A 117 -1.57 -33.35 -2.97
C ALA A 117 -0.17 -33.05 -2.41
N LEU A 118 -0.01 -31.93 -1.68
CA LEU A 118 1.27 -31.55 -1.08
C LEU A 118 1.75 -32.53 0.01
N LYS A 119 0.84 -33.18 0.74
CA LYS A 119 1.18 -34.12 1.81
C LYS A 119 1.46 -35.53 1.31
N GLU A 120 0.63 -36.01 0.39
CA GLU A 120 0.55 -37.42 0.01
C GLU A 120 1.18 -37.68 -1.37
N GLY A 121 1.34 -36.64 -2.18
CA GLY A 121 1.98 -36.71 -3.48
C GLY A 121 3.47 -36.99 -3.40
N SER A 122 3.97 -37.85 -4.29
CA SER A 122 5.41 -38.05 -4.44
C SER A 122 6.08 -36.79 -5.00
N ASP A 123 7.35 -36.57 -4.70
CA ASP A 123 8.05 -35.38 -5.19
C ASP A 123 8.14 -35.36 -6.74
N LYS A 124 8.14 -36.54 -7.39
CA LYS A 124 8.04 -36.65 -8.86
C LYS A 124 6.70 -36.12 -9.37
N GLN A 125 5.59 -36.47 -8.71
CA GLN A 125 4.25 -35.98 -9.09
C GLN A 125 4.08 -34.48 -8.78
N LEU A 126 4.62 -34.02 -7.64
CA LEU A 126 4.54 -32.62 -7.23
C LEU A 126 5.26 -31.67 -8.19
N ARG A 127 6.38 -32.10 -8.82
CA ARG A 127 7.03 -31.30 -9.87
C ARG A 127 6.06 -30.87 -10.97
N ARG A 128 5.18 -31.77 -11.40
CA ARG A 128 4.17 -31.48 -12.42
C ARG A 128 3.15 -30.44 -11.95
N MET A 129 2.78 -30.47 -10.67
CA MET A 129 1.84 -29.53 -10.05
C MET A 129 2.43 -28.13 -9.86
N LEU A 130 3.71 -28.04 -9.51
CA LEU A 130 4.32 -26.81 -9.02
C LEU A 130 4.93 -25.93 -10.11
N ALA A 131 5.19 -26.47 -11.31
CA ALA A 131 5.77 -25.74 -12.45
C ALA A 131 7.00 -24.89 -12.07
N SER A 132 7.78 -25.34 -11.07
CA SER A 132 8.97 -24.63 -10.59
C SER A 132 10.21 -25.44 -10.97
N PRO A 133 11.02 -24.97 -11.94
CA PRO A 133 12.25 -25.63 -12.32
C PRO A 133 13.30 -25.38 -11.24
N GLY A 134 13.43 -26.32 -10.30
CA GLY A 134 14.62 -26.42 -9.46
C GLY A 134 15.77 -27.05 -10.26
N PRO A 135 17.03 -26.62 -10.09
CA PRO A 135 18.17 -27.09 -10.90
C PRO A 135 18.53 -28.57 -10.71
N ALA A 136 17.94 -29.27 -9.74
CA ALA A 136 18.25 -30.67 -9.42
C ALA A 136 17.03 -31.61 -9.46
N GLY A 137 15.87 -31.15 -9.96
CA GLY A 137 14.67 -32.00 -10.05
C GLY A 137 14.00 -32.36 -8.71
N GLU A 138 14.55 -32.00 -7.56
CA GLU A 138 13.87 -32.19 -6.26
C GLU A 138 13.13 -30.92 -5.83
N VAL A 139 11.92 -31.07 -5.26
CA VAL A 139 11.24 -29.96 -4.59
C VAL A 139 11.98 -29.72 -3.29
N HIS A 140 12.65 -28.58 -3.16
CA HIS A 140 13.37 -28.24 -1.93
C HIS A 140 12.43 -28.42 -0.72
N PRO A 141 12.80 -29.20 0.32
CA PRO A 141 11.91 -29.50 1.44
C PRO A 141 11.27 -28.25 2.07
N SER A 142 12.06 -27.18 2.21
CA SER A 142 11.60 -25.86 2.66
C SER A 142 10.49 -25.25 1.79
N ALA A 143 10.55 -25.44 0.46
CA ALA A 143 9.53 -24.95 -0.45
C ALA A 143 8.22 -25.73 -0.26
N LYS A 144 8.28 -27.07 -0.15
CA LYS A 144 7.10 -27.91 0.12
C LYS A 144 6.40 -27.52 1.42
N ILE A 145 7.17 -27.37 2.51
CA ILE A 145 6.64 -26.95 3.82
C ILE A 145 6.04 -25.54 3.74
N TYR A 146 6.74 -24.60 3.12
CA TYR A 146 6.22 -23.24 2.92
C TYR A 146 4.88 -23.26 2.17
N MET A 147 4.77 -24.06 1.11
CA MET A 147 3.52 -24.20 0.35
C MET A 147 2.39 -24.82 1.17
N ILE A 148 2.69 -25.79 2.03
CA ILE A 148 1.71 -26.37 2.97
C ILE A 148 1.23 -25.27 3.93
N CYS A 149 2.14 -24.53 4.56
CA CYS A 149 1.80 -23.43 5.47
C CYS A 149 0.92 -22.36 4.79
N GLN A 150 1.24 -21.97 3.55
CA GLN A 150 0.42 -21.03 2.78
C GLN A 150 -0.98 -21.59 2.49
N THR A 151 -1.06 -22.87 2.10
CA THR A 151 -2.33 -23.53 1.79
C THR A 151 -3.21 -23.61 3.05
N LEU A 152 -2.65 -24.02 4.19
CA LEU A 152 -3.33 -24.05 5.49
C LEU A 152 -3.83 -22.66 5.92
N SER A 153 -3.00 -21.63 5.76
CA SER A 153 -3.38 -20.24 6.04
C SER A 153 -4.55 -19.78 5.16
N LYS A 154 -4.53 -20.07 3.86
CA LYS A 154 -5.64 -19.73 2.94
C LYS A 154 -6.92 -20.50 3.27
N ILE A 155 -6.85 -21.80 3.52
CA ILE A 155 -8.01 -22.60 3.96
C ILE A 155 -8.63 -21.98 5.21
N THR A 156 -7.78 -21.66 6.20
CA THR A 156 -8.21 -21.01 7.45
C THR A 156 -8.91 -19.68 7.17
N SER A 157 -8.34 -18.82 6.32
CA SER A 157 -8.93 -17.52 5.98
C SER A 157 -10.28 -17.67 5.27
N HIS A 158 -10.39 -18.59 4.31
CA HIS A 158 -11.65 -18.89 3.62
C HIS A 158 -12.73 -19.35 4.60
N LEU A 159 -12.42 -20.30 5.49
CA LEU A 159 -13.35 -20.79 6.52
C LEU A 159 -13.76 -19.68 7.50
N LEU A 160 -12.90 -18.70 7.73
CA LEU A 160 -13.19 -17.52 8.53
C LEU A 160 -13.91 -16.39 7.76
N SER A 161 -14.03 -16.45 6.43
CA SER A 161 -14.74 -15.39 5.69
C SER A 161 -16.18 -15.24 6.19
N ALA A 162 -16.77 -14.04 6.08
CA ALA A 162 -18.16 -13.81 6.49
C ALA A 162 -19.17 -14.71 5.77
N ARG A 163 -18.82 -15.14 4.56
CA ARG A 163 -19.64 -15.97 3.69
C ARG A 163 -19.67 -17.43 4.14
N ILE A 164 -18.50 -18.02 4.42
CA ILE A 164 -18.40 -19.43 4.83
C ILE A 164 -18.65 -19.56 6.34
N ASN A 165 -17.96 -18.76 7.15
CA ASN A 165 -18.13 -18.68 8.60
C ASN A 165 -18.18 -20.05 9.32
N LEU A 166 -17.20 -20.91 9.03
CA LEU A 166 -17.00 -22.22 9.66
C LEU A 166 -15.76 -22.22 10.57
N PRO A 167 -15.71 -21.40 11.64
CA PRO A 167 -14.50 -21.25 12.46
C PRO A 167 -14.10 -22.54 13.20
N ARG A 168 -15.05 -23.46 13.45
CA ARG A 168 -14.73 -24.77 14.06
C ARG A 168 -13.94 -25.66 13.11
N GLU A 169 -14.30 -25.70 11.84
CA GLU A 169 -13.53 -26.43 10.82
C GLU A 169 -12.16 -25.81 10.59
N ALA A 170 -11.98 -24.52 10.88
CA ALA A 170 -10.70 -23.83 10.71
C ALA A 170 -9.65 -24.22 11.77
N ILE A 171 -10.05 -24.74 12.94
CA ILE A 171 -9.14 -25.10 14.03
C ILE A 171 -8.04 -26.06 13.59
N PRO A 172 -8.34 -27.27 13.05
CA PRO A 172 -7.30 -28.24 12.73
C PRO A 172 -6.29 -27.71 11.70
N TYR A 173 -6.74 -26.91 10.73
CA TYR A 173 -5.84 -26.31 9.73
C TYR A 173 -4.93 -25.24 10.33
N ALA A 174 -5.46 -24.41 11.25
CA ALA A 174 -4.67 -23.40 11.93
C ALA A 174 -3.65 -24.02 12.91
N GLU A 175 -4.05 -25.05 13.66
CA GLU A 175 -3.16 -25.79 14.56
C GLU A 175 -2.05 -26.50 13.80
N GLU A 176 -2.38 -27.18 12.72
CA GLU A 176 -1.38 -27.82 11.87
C GLU A 176 -0.40 -26.79 11.29
N GLY A 177 -0.91 -25.63 10.85
CA GLY A 177 -0.07 -24.53 10.40
C GLY A 177 0.93 -24.13 11.48
N MET A 178 0.45 -23.85 12.70
CA MET A 178 1.30 -23.47 13.83
C MET A 178 2.35 -24.55 14.18
N LYS A 179 1.99 -25.82 14.13
CA LYS A 179 2.89 -26.95 14.41
C LYS A 179 3.98 -27.08 13.35
N LEU A 180 3.61 -27.04 12.06
CA LEU A 180 4.59 -27.06 10.96
C LEU A 180 5.52 -25.86 11.01
N GLU A 181 4.99 -24.72 11.41
CA GLU A 181 5.82 -23.56 11.68
C GLU A 181 6.87 -23.90 12.76
N GLU A 182 6.47 -24.37 13.93
CA GLU A 182 7.40 -24.74 15.02
C GLU A 182 8.46 -25.77 14.60
N GLU A 183 8.06 -26.83 13.89
CA GLU A 183 8.95 -27.90 13.43
C GLU A 183 9.99 -27.41 12.43
N PHE A 184 9.60 -26.49 11.54
CA PHE A 184 10.47 -26.05 10.45
C PHE A 184 11.51 -24.99 10.86
N TYR A 185 11.33 -24.34 12.00
CA TYR A 185 12.27 -23.33 12.52
C TYR A 185 12.57 -23.55 14.01
N PRO A 186 13.25 -24.66 14.37
CA PRO A 186 13.46 -25.06 15.76
C PRO A 186 14.32 -24.06 16.56
N GLU A 187 15.14 -23.25 15.89
CA GLU A 187 16.00 -22.25 16.51
C GLU A 187 15.22 -21.05 17.10
N LYS A 188 13.99 -20.82 16.63
CA LYS A 188 13.07 -19.81 17.15
C LYS A 188 11.87 -20.49 17.78
N LYS A 189 12.07 -20.98 19.01
CA LYS A 189 11.06 -21.70 19.81
C LYS A 189 9.73 -20.95 20.04
N ASP A 190 9.64 -19.68 19.69
CA ASP A 190 8.44 -18.90 19.88
C ASP A 190 7.75 -18.57 18.54
N PRO A 191 6.69 -19.31 18.17
CA PRO A 191 5.99 -19.11 16.91
C PRO A 191 5.50 -17.67 16.72
N PHE A 192 5.16 -17.00 17.82
CA PHE A 192 4.70 -15.61 17.79
C PHE A 192 5.78 -14.64 17.30
N LEU A 193 7.05 -14.81 17.72
CA LEU A 193 8.15 -13.95 17.26
C LEU A 193 8.45 -14.10 15.77
N ARG A 194 8.11 -15.26 15.19
CA ARG A 194 8.37 -15.54 13.78
C ARG A 194 7.24 -15.06 12.89
N ASN A 195 6.02 -15.47 13.19
CA ASN A 195 4.85 -15.16 12.39
C ASN A 195 3.71 -14.67 13.28
N PRO A 196 3.79 -13.43 13.77
CA PRO A 196 2.79 -12.90 14.68
C PRO A 196 1.40 -12.79 14.03
N GLN A 197 1.32 -12.72 12.69
CA GLN A 197 0.07 -12.71 11.96
C GLN A 197 -0.63 -14.07 12.01
N SER A 198 0.08 -15.17 11.71
CA SER A 198 -0.48 -16.53 11.85
C SER A 198 -0.88 -16.82 13.29
N TYR A 199 -0.05 -16.45 14.26
CA TYR A 199 -0.35 -16.63 15.69
C TYR A 199 -1.59 -15.84 16.12
N ALA A 200 -1.73 -14.59 15.67
CA ALA A 200 -2.94 -13.80 15.90
C ALA A 200 -4.16 -14.41 15.21
N GLY A 201 -4.00 -14.89 13.98
CA GLY A 201 -5.03 -15.62 13.23
C GLY A 201 -5.54 -16.85 13.99
N PHE A 202 -4.64 -17.64 14.58
CA PHE A 202 -5.02 -18.78 15.41
C PHE A 202 -5.84 -18.35 16.64
N GLY A 203 -5.44 -17.27 17.32
CA GLY A 203 -6.24 -16.69 18.41
C GLY A 203 -7.64 -16.25 17.96
N VAL A 204 -7.77 -15.71 16.74
CA VAL A 204 -9.06 -15.33 16.15
C VAL A 204 -9.90 -16.57 15.81
N VAL A 205 -9.29 -17.64 15.26
CA VAL A 205 -9.98 -18.93 15.01
C VAL A 205 -10.59 -19.46 16.30
N LEU A 206 -9.80 -19.57 17.37
CA LEU A 206 -10.28 -20.05 18.67
C LEU A 206 -11.39 -19.16 19.24
N ALA A 207 -11.22 -17.83 19.17
CA ALA A 207 -12.21 -16.87 19.63
C ALA A 207 -13.54 -16.98 18.87
N ARG A 208 -13.52 -17.28 17.57
CA ARG A 208 -14.74 -17.45 16.76
C ARG A 208 -15.38 -18.81 16.92
N ALA A 209 -14.59 -19.85 17.15
CA ALA A 209 -15.10 -21.19 17.36
C ALA A 209 -15.85 -21.36 18.70
N LYS A 210 -15.55 -20.49 19.69
CA LYS A 210 -16.16 -20.46 21.03
C LYS A 210 -15.96 -21.76 21.82
N LEU A 211 -14.83 -22.45 21.61
CA LEU A 211 -14.51 -23.71 22.28
C LEU A 211 -13.39 -23.59 23.31
N ARG A 212 -12.42 -22.68 23.10
CA ARG A 212 -11.18 -22.57 23.89
C ARG A 212 -10.88 -21.13 24.30
N ASP A 213 -11.85 -20.48 24.95
CA ASP A 213 -11.81 -19.05 25.27
C ASP A 213 -10.62 -18.66 26.17
N ALA A 214 -10.22 -19.50 27.12
CA ALA A 214 -9.06 -19.23 27.98
C ALA A 214 -7.75 -19.12 27.17
N GLU A 215 -7.57 -20.01 26.20
CA GLU A 215 -6.40 -20.01 25.32
C GLU A 215 -6.46 -18.88 24.31
N ALA A 216 -7.63 -18.64 23.69
CA ALA A 216 -7.84 -17.49 22.83
C ALA A 216 -7.49 -16.17 23.56
N LYS A 217 -7.93 -16.01 24.81
CA LYS A 217 -7.58 -14.87 25.67
C LYS A 217 -6.07 -14.74 25.85
N ALA A 218 -5.35 -15.83 26.12
CA ALA A 218 -3.91 -15.82 26.31
C ALA A 218 -3.17 -15.39 25.03
N ILE A 219 -3.49 -16.00 23.90
CA ILE A 219 -2.91 -15.70 22.58
C ILE A 219 -3.15 -14.23 22.20
N LEU A 220 -4.41 -13.78 22.26
CA LEU A 220 -4.78 -12.43 21.82
C LEU A 220 -4.18 -11.34 22.72
N LYS A 221 -4.09 -11.58 24.05
CA LYS A 221 -3.39 -10.66 24.96
C LYS A 221 -1.91 -10.56 24.64
N ARG A 222 -1.25 -11.69 24.32
CA ARG A 222 0.16 -11.71 23.94
C ARG A 222 0.40 -10.89 22.68
N VAL A 223 -0.41 -11.10 21.64
CA VAL A 223 -0.35 -10.31 20.41
C VAL A 223 -0.42 -8.82 20.73
N MET A 224 -1.39 -8.39 21.55
CA MET A 224 -1.54 -6.98 21.90
C MET A 224 -0.34 -6.38 22.66
N ASN A 225 0.35 -7.17 23.47
CA ASN A 225 1.46 -6.67 24.29
C ASN A 225 2.78 -6.55 23.50
N ASP A 226 2.97 -7.41 22.50
CA ASP A 226 4.28 -7.61 21.91
C ASP A 226 4.35 -7.35 20.40
N ILE A 227 3.22 -7.16 19.71
CA ILE A 227 3.21 -7.01 18.24
C ILE A 227 4.06 -5.85 17.73
N ASP A 228 4.11 -4.73 18.46
CA ASP A 228 4.92 -3.57 18.06
C ASP A 228 6.42 -3.78 18.25
N LYS A 229 6.84 -4.79 19.02
CA LYS A 229 8.24 -5.20 19.14
C LYS A 229 8.68 -5.98 17.90
N ILE A 230 7.77 -6.71 17.27
CA ILE A 230 8.07 -7.59 16.12
C ILE A 230 7.86 -6.87 14.80
N SER A 231 6.76 -6.11 14.68
CA SER A 231 6.39 -5.41 13.45
C SER A 231 6.04 -3.94 13.73
N PRO A 232 7.06 -3.08 13.99
CA PRO A 232 6.84 -1.67 14.28
C PRO A 232 6.05 -0.98 13.16
N GLY A 233 4.79 -0.59 13.43
CA GLY A 233 3.93 0.14 12.49
C GLY A 233 3.32 -0.70 11.36
N GLY A 234 3.64 -1.99 11.24
CA GLY A 234 3.16 -2.87 10.16
C GLY A 234 1.94 -3.73 10.53
N ALA A 235 1.59 -3.83 11.81
CA ALA A 235 0.59 -4.79 12.30
C ALA A 235 -0.66 -4.13 12.91
N GLN A 236 -1.03 -2.94 12.45
CA GLN A 236 -2.19 -2.22 12.97
C GLN A 236 -3.49 -3.01 12.83
N ALA A 237 -3.73 -3.60 11.65
CA ALA A 237 -4.93 -4.41 11.42
C ALA A 237 -4.99 -5.61 12.36
N THR A 238 -3.88 -6.36 12.48
CA THR A 238 -3.73 -7.49 13.40
C THR A 238 -3.99 -7.09 14.85
N PHE A 239 -3.40 -5.98 15.33
CA PHE A 239 -3.62 -5.49 16.68
C PHE A 239 -5.10 -5.16 16.95
N ILE A 240 -5.75 -4.44 16.03
CA ILE A 240 -7.16 -4.04 16.19
C ILE A 240 -8.08 -5.26 16.12
N GLN A 241 -7.83 -6.19 15.20
CA GLN A 241 -8.55 -7.45 15.09
C GLN A 241 -8.40 -8.26 16.38
N SER A 242 -7.18 -8.47 16.88
CA SER A 242 -6.95 -9.23 18.10
C SER A 242 -7.62 -8.61 19.31
N LYS A 243 -7.61 -7.27 19.41
CA LYS A 243 -8.29 -6.53 20.47
C LYS A 243 -9.81 -6.65 20.41
N LEU A 244 -10.39 -6.64 19.21
CA LEU A 244 -11.82 -6.88 19.00
C LEU A 244 -12.23 -8.27 19.46
N TYR A 245 -11.52 -9.31 19.01
CA TYR A 245 -11.84 -10.68 19.42
C TYR A 245 -11.54 -10.93 20.90
N LEU A 246 -10.52 -10.28 21.48
CA LEU A 246 -10.27 -10.34 22.92
C LEU A 246 -11.45 -9.77 23.71
N ALA A 247 -12.04 -8.65 23.28
CA ALA A 247 -13.23 -8.09 23.93
C ALA A 247 -14.40 -9.09 23.95
N ARG A 248 -14.64 -9.79 22.84
CA ARG A 248 -15.68 -10.83 22.74
C ARG A 248 -15.40 -12.02 23.65
N VAL A 249 -14.17 -12.51 23.66
CA VAL A 249 -13.74 -13.61 24.53
C VAL A 249 -13.91 -13.22 26.01
N LEU A 250 -13.43 -12.05 26.42
CA LEU A 250 -13.58 -11.54 27.78
C LEU A 250 -15.04 -11.49 28.22
N ARG A 251 -15.93 -10.98 27.34
CA ARG A 251 -17.35 -10.90 27.59
C ARG A 251 -17.99 -12.27 27.82
N ARG A 252 -17.67 -13.27 26.97
CA ARG A 252 -18.17 -14.65 27.14
C ARG A 252 -17.66 -15.31 28.42
N MET A 253 -16.43 -15.01 28.82
CA MET A 253 -15.84 -15.47 30.07
C MET A 253 -16.38 -14.74 31.32
N GLY A 254 -17.32 -13.80 31.17
CA GLY A 254 -17.88 -13.02 32.29
C GLY A 254 -17.01 -11.86 32.78
N ASP A 255 -15.88 -11.57 32.12
CA ASP A 255 -14.96 -10.47 32.44
C ASP A 255 -15.46 -9.15 31.80
N LEU A 256 -16.66 -8.72 32.22
CA LEU A 256 -17.42 -7.64 31.56
C LEU A 256 -16.75 -6.28 31.64
N GLU A 257 -16.06 -5.98 32.74
CA GLU A 257 -15.39 -4.69 32.92
C GLU A 257 -14.18 -4.54 31.99
N GLU A 258 -13.33 -5.57 31.89
CA GLU A 258 -12.22 -5.53 30.94
C GLU A 258 -12.73 -5.57 29.50
N ALA A 259 -13.79 -6.33 29.20
CA ALA A 259 -14.43 -6.30 27.88
C ALA A 259 -14.89 -4.89 27.48
N LYS A 260 -15.66 -4.20 28.34
CA LYS A 260 -16.13 -2.82 28.11
C LYS A 260 -14.98 -1.84 27.88
N LYS A 261 -13.86 -2.02 28.58
CA LYS A 261 -12.66 -1.19 28.39
C LYS A 261 -12.04 -1.40 27.00
N GLN A 262 -11.95 -2.65 26.54
CA GLN A 262 -11.50 -2.95 25.17
C GLN A 262 -12.46 -2.37 24.13
N GLU A 263 -13.77 -2.54 24.32
CA GLU A 263 -14.82 -2.02 23.43
C GLU A 263 -14.78 -0.49 23.34
N THR A 264 -14.69 0.19 24.48
CA THR A 264 -14.59 1.67 24.54
C THR A 264 -13.36 2.18 23.80
N TYR A 265 -12.22 1.50 23.95
CA TYR A 265 -11.02 1.82 23.19
C TYR A 265 -11.28 1.67 21.68
N LEU A 266 -11.84 0.54 21.26
CA LEU A 266 -12.09 0.24 19.85
C LEU A 266 -13.05 1.24 19.22
N ILE A 267 -14.16 1.58 19.87
CA ILE A 267 -15.11 2.59 19.40
C ILE A 267 -14.40 3.93 19.17
N LYS A 268 -13.60 4.38 20.14
CA LYS A 268 -12.82 5.63 20.01
C LYS A 268 -11.79 5.52 18.88
N TRP A 269 -11.15 4.37 18.74
CA TRP A 269 -10.14 4.13 17.72
C TRP A 269 -10.75 4.13 16.32
N PHE A 270 -11.86 3.44 16.08
CA PHE A 270 -12.56 3.39 14.79
C PHE A 270 -13.15 4.75 14.40
N LYS A 271 -13.75 5.49 15.34
CA LYS A 271 -14.24 6.86 15.09
C LYS A 271 -13.12 7.80 14.66
N LYS A 272 -11.93 7.61 15.24
CA LYS A 272 -10.74 8.34 14.82
C LYS A 272 -10.29 7.81 13.46
N ASN A 273 -9.99 6.53 13.31
CA ASN A 273 -9.30 5.93 12.18
C ASN A 273 -10.30 5.30 11.18
N SER A 274 -11.33 6.05 10.82
CA SER A 274 -12.46 5.58 10.02
C SER A 274 -12.10 5.19 8.59
N SER A 275 -10.84 5.31 8.16
CA SER A 275 -10.37 4.98 6.81
C SER A 275 -9.14 4.06 6.79
N ASN A 276 -8.62 3.64 7.94
CA ASN A 276 -7.39 2.84 8.00
C ASN A 276 -7.58 1.36 7.62
N LEU A 277 -8.82 0.89 7.56
CA LEU A 277 -9.16 -0.50 7.29
C LEU A 277 -10.13 -0.56 6.11
N GLU A 278 -9.94 -1.55 5.25
CA GLU A 278 -10.82 -1.80 4.10
C GLU A 278 -12.23 -2.17 4.59
N ASP A 279 -13.27 -1.84 3.82
CA ASP A 279 -14.65 -2.18 4.19
C ASP A 279 -14.87 -3.70 4.28
N VAL A 280 -14.17 -4.48 3.44
CA VAL A 280 -14.22 -5.94 3.47
C VAL A 280 -13.75 -6.50 4.82
N ASP A 281 -12.65 -5.99 5.37
CA ASP A 281 -12.15 -6.34 6.69
C ASP A 281 -13.17 -6.05 7.78
N LEU A 282 -13.75 -4.85 7.78
CA LEU A 282 -14.72 -4.47 8.80
C LEU A 282 -15.99 -5.31 8.75
N ARG A 283 -16.45 -5.66 7.54
CA ARG A 283 -17.61 -6.55 7.35
C ARG A 283 -17.31 -7.94 7.90
N GLU A 284 -16.17 -8.51 7.55
CA GLU A 284 -15.74 -9.81 8.09
C GLU A 284 -15.65 -9.80 9.61
N TRP A 285 -15.14 -8.72 10.19
CA TRP A 285 -14.99 -8.64 11.63
C TRP A 285 -16.33 -8.47 12.33
N PHE A 286 -17.21 -7.58 11.89
CA PHE A 286 -18.44 -7.24 12.61
C PHE A 286 -19.66 -8.11 12.26
N LEU A 287 -19.71 -8.74 11.08
CA LEU A 287 -20.92 -9.42 10.61
C LEU A 287 -20.91 -10.95 10.82
N THR A 288 -19.85 -11.52 11.38
CA THR A 288 -19.66 -12.97 11.52
C THR A 288 -20.33 -13.60 12.75
N GLU A 289 -20.80 -12.81 13.73
CA GLU A 289 -21.33 -13.31 15.02
C GLU A 289 -22.82 -13.01 15.29
N GLY A 290 -23.68 -13.09 14.28
CA GLY A 290 -25.14 -13.06 14.52
C GLY A 290 -25.72 -11.69 14.89
N GLY A 291 -25.07 -10.61 14.44
CA GLY A 291 -25.64 -9.26 14.37
C GLY A 291 -25.47 -8.36 15.60
N HIS A 292 -25.11 -8.90 16.76
CA HIS A 292 -24.89 -8.11 17.98
C HIS A 292 -23.40 -8.04 18.34
N ASP A 293 -22.75 -6.94 17.95
CA ASP A 293 -21.39 -6.62 18.36
C ASP A 293 -21.38 -5.26 19.09
N PRO A 294 -21.02 -5.19 20.39
CA PRO A 294 -21.06 -3.94 21.15
C PRO A 294 -20.19 -2.81 20.58
N VAL A 295 -19.08 -3.16 19.91
CA VAL A 295 -18.22 -2.18 19.24
C VAL A 295 -18.93 -1.63 18.01
N PHE A 296 -19.52 -2.52 17.19
CA PHE A 296 -20.26 -2.11 16.00
C PHE A 296 -21.50 -1.28 16.34
N GLU A 297 -22.27 -1.70 17.34
CA GLU A 297 -23.41 -0.95 17.87
C GLU A 297 -22.98 0.42 18.40
N GLY A 298 -21.89 0.49 19.17
CA GLY A 298 -21.33 1.75 19.68
C GLY A 298 -20.76 2.69 18.59
N LEU A 299 -20.51 2.16 17.40
CA LEU A 299 -20.18 2.93 16.21
C LEU A 299 -21.43 3.47 15.48
N GLY A 300 -22.59 2.86 15.68
CA GLY A 300 -23.84 3.15 14.97
C GLY A 300 -24.26 2.07 13.96
N GLY A 301 -23.68 0.86 14.08
CA GLY A 301 -23.99 -0.30 13.26
C GLY A 301 -23.74 -0.07 11.76
N MET A 302 -24.62 -0.62 10.93
CA MET A 302 -24.51 -0.51 9.46
C MET A 302 -24.51 0.93 8.96
N LYS A 303 -25.21 1.85 9.64
CA LYS A 303 -25.20 3.27 9.27
C LYS A 303 -23.80 3.87 9.36
N TRP A 304 -23.00 3.45 10.33
CA TRP A 304 -21.61 3.91 10.43
C TRP A 304 -20.80 3.41 9.24
N LEU A 305 -20.87 2.10 8.94
CA LEU A 305 -20.12 1.49 7.84
C LEU A 305 -20.47 2.13 6.49
N GLN A 306 -21.75 2.37 6.21
CA GLN A 306 -22.24 3.00 4.97
C GLN A 306 -21.87 4.48 4.85
N ASN A 307 -21.75 5.18 5.98
CA ASN A 307 -21.47 6.63 6.01
C ASN A 307 -20.04 6.94 6.46
N ARG A 308 -19.10 5.98 6.35
CA ARG A 308 -17.69 6.21 6.65
C ARG A 308 -17.14 7.26 5.70
N LYS A 309 -16.85 8.45 6.23
CA LYS A 309 -16.14 9.49 5.48
C LYS A 309 -14.65 9.45 5.81
N ILE A 310 -13.83 9.57 4.78
CA ILE A 310 -12.41 9.86 4.92
C ILE A 310 -12.32 11.33 5.34
N THR A 311 -11.97 11.58 6.60
CA THR A 311 -11.77 12.94 7.09
C THR A 311 -10.28 13.30 6.99
N TRP A 312 -9.96 14.59 6.88
CA TRP A 312 -8.56 15.02 6.87
C TRP A 312 -7.82 14.55 8.13
N LYS A 313 -8.49 14.58 9.30
CA LYS A 313 -7.88 14.10 10.55
C LYS A 313 -7.57 12.60 10.53
N ALA A 314 -8.36 11.80 9.82
CA ALA A 314 -8.09 10.37 9.65
C ALA A 314 -6.88 10.18 8.73
N MET A 315 -6.87 10.87 7.58
CA MET A 315 -5.75 10.87 6.63
C MET A 315 -4.44 11.31 7.30
N ASP A 316 -4.43 12.45 8.01
CA ASP A 316 -3.27 12.93 8.79
C ASP A 316 -2.73 11.85 9.72
N ARG A 317 -3.61 11.12 10.42
CA ARG A 317 -3.19 10.02 11.28
C ARG A 317 -2.61 8.83 10.50
N SER A 318 -3.20 8.48 9.36
CA SER A 318 -2.67 7.41 8.49
C SER A 318 -1.30 7.76 7.90
N ALA A 319 -1.05 9.04 7.63
CA ALA A 319 0.19 9.55 7.04
C ALA A 319 1.32 9.74 8.05
N ARG A 320 1.04 9.68 9.36
CA ARG A 320 2.08 9.82 10.39
C ARG A 320 3.05 8.66 10.34
N ALA A 321 4.25 8.97 9.89
CA ALA A 321 5.39 8.09 9.91
C ALA A 321 6.61 8.84 10.43
N CYS A 322 7.54 8.10 11.03
CA CYS A 322 8.83 8.63 11.40
C CYS A 322 9.57 9.07 10.15
N TYR A 323 9.97 10.35 10.10
CA TYR A 323 10.66 10.89 8.93
C TYR A 323 12.08 10.33 8.74
N ASN A 324 12.68 9.78 9.80
CA ASN A 324 13.99 9.15 9.74
C ASN A 324 13.96 7.67 9.33
N CYS A 325 13.03 6.87 9.89
CA CYS A 325 13.02 5.41 9.69
C CYS A 325 11.76 4.86 9.02
N GLY A 326 10.79 5.71 8.66
CA GLY A 326 9.56 5.31 7.97
C GLY A 326 8.51 4.57 8.82
N VAL A 327 8.83 4.18 10.07
CA VAL A 327 7.88 3.49 10.96
C VAL A 327 6.61 4.34 11.14
N ARG A 328 5.44 3.74 10.88
CA ARG A 328 4.12 4.41 11.00
C ARG A 328 3.64 4.49 12.45
N GLU A 329 2.79 5.47 12.75
CA GLU A 329 2.12 5.59 14.05
C GLU A 329 1.23 4.36 14.29
N GLY A 330 1.68 3.48 15.18
CA GLY A 330 0.95 2.29 15.59
C GLY A 330 -0.10 2.59 16.66
N PRO A 331 -0.94 1.60 17.01
CA PRO A 331 -1.94 1.76 18.06
C PRO A 331 -1.36 1.92 19.47
N THR A 332 -0.12 1.50 19.70
CA THR A 332 0.56 1.58 21.02
C THR A 332 1.60 2.69 21.08
N LYS A 333 2.26 3.01 19.96
CA LYS A 333 3.37 3.97 19.91
C LYS A 333 2.94 5.28 19.28
N LYS A 334 2.76 6.30 20.11
CA LYS A 334 2.49 7.67 19.69
C LYS A 334 3.76 8.30 19.10
N MET A 335 3.63 9.03 18.00
CA MET A 335 4.76 9.73 17.39
C MET A 335 5.06 11.06 18.12
N LEU A 336 6.35 11.37 18.25
CA LEU A 336 6.86 12.67 18.71
C LEU A 336 6.76 13.67 17.56
N ARG A 337 6.38 14.92 17.85
CA ARG A 337 6.46 16.03 16.90
C ARG A 337 7.74 16.82 17.11
N CYS A 338 8.31 17.34 16.04
CA CYS A 338 9.39 18.32 16.15
C CYS A 338 8.94 19.51 17.01
N GLY A 339 9.69 19.81 18.08
CA GLY A 339 9.33 20.87 19.02
C GLY A 339 9.15 22.25 18.38
N LYS A 340 9.90 22.54 17.32
CA LYS A 340 9.95 23.84 16.65
C LYS A 340 8.87 23.99 15.56
N CYS A 341 8.89 23.16 14.53
CA CYS A 341 7.94 23.28 13.42
C CYS A 341 6.59 22.57 13.67
N GLN A 342 6.52 21.64 14.63
CA GLN A 342 5.36 20.79 14.92
C GLN A 342 4.82 19.98 13.74
N TYR A 343 5.57 19.95 12.63
CA TYR A 343 5.12 19.40 11.36
C TYR A 343 5.61 17.97 11.13
N ILE A 344 6.90 17.72 11.40
CA ILE A 344 7.50 16.39 11.20
C ILE A 344 7.31 15.50 12.44
N TYR A 345 7.08 14.21 12.17
CA TYR A 345 6.89 13.16 13.17
C TYR A 345 8.12 12.25 13.29
N TYR A 346 8.42 11.81 14.52
CA TYR A 346 9.51 10.91 14.85
C TYR A 346 9.04 9.83 15.81
N CYS A 347 9.53 8.61 15.64
CA CYS A 347 9.21 7.52 16.58
C CYS A 347 10.08 7.55 17.84
N SER A 348 11.15 8.36 17.87
CA SER A 348 12.05 8.50 19.00
C SER A 348 12.90 9.77 18.90
N LYS A 349 13.56 10.17 20.00
CA LYS A 349 14.45 11.33 20.03
C LYS A 349 15.72 11.09 19.20
N GLU A 350 16.20 9.86 19.17
CA GLU A 350 17.36 9.45 18.37
C GLU A 350 17.07 9.61 16.88
N CYS A 351 15.87 9.24 16.42
CA CYS A 351 15.43 9.48 15.05
C CYS A 351 15.34 10.97 14.72
N GLN A 352 14.86 11.79 15.66
CA GLN A 352 14.82 13.24 15.48
C GLN A 352 16.22 13.84 15.32
N VAL A 353 17.18 13.46 16.17
CA VAL A 353 18.57 13.96 16.11
C VAL A 353 19.23 13.55 14.80
N LYS A 354 19.07 12.29 14.37
CA LYS A 354 19.64 11.79 13.11
C LYS A 354 19.12 12.51 11.88
N ASN A 355 17.84 12.89 11.88
CA ASN A 355 17.22 13.57 10.75
C ASN A 355 17.37 15.11 10.79
N TYR A 356 17.74 15.69 11.94
CA TYR A 356 17.83 17.15 12.09
C TYR A 356 18.71 17.86 11.06
N PRO A 357 19.89 17.35 10.63
CA PRO A 357 20.71 18.01 9.61
C PRO A 357 19.95 18.27 8.30
N PHE A 358 19.08 17.33 7.91
CA PHE A 358 18.29 17.40 6.67
C PHE A 358 16.99 18.20 6.87
N HIS A 359 16.39 18.11 8.05
CA HIS A 359 15.14 18.83 8.36
C HIS A 359 15.37 20.31 8.71
N LYS A 360 16.57 20.73 9.13
CA LYS A 360 16.81 22.06 9.71
C LYS A 360 16.24 23.21 8.88
N VAL A 361 16.42 23.17 7.56
CA VAL A 361 15.94 24.21 6.62
C VAL A 361 14.41 24.23 6.59
N SER A 362 13.76 23.11 6.25
CA SER A 362 12.29 23.03 6.24
C SER A 362 11.66 23.28 7.61
N CYS A 363 12.35 22.96 8.71
CA CYS A 363 11.93 23.26 10.07
C CYS A 363 11.78 24.76 10.32
N LEU A 364 12.74 25.56 9.84
CA LEU A 364 12.71 27.02 9.94
C LEU A 364 11.54 27.57 9.14
N GLU A 365 11.40 27.18 7.88
CA GLU A 365 10.33 27.64 7.00
C GLU A 365 8.93 27.38 7.57
N HIS A 366 8.68 26.17 8.09
CA HIS A 366 7.39 25.83 8.69
C HIS A 366 7.13 26.59 9.99
N ALA A 367 8.16 26.81 10.81
CA ALA A 367 8.04 27.59 12.04
C ALA A 367 7.74 29.07 11.72
N GLU A 368 8.42 29.65 10.74
CA GLU A 368 8.20 31.02 10.27
C GLU A 368 6.83 31.21 9.65
N ALA A 369 6.38 30.27 8.80
CA ALA A 369 5.05 30.30 8.22
C ALA A 369 3.95 30.22 9.29
N SER A 370 4.16 29.42 10.34
CA SER A 370 3.23 29.33 11.48
C SER A 370 3.21 30.63 12.30
N LYS A 371 4.38 31.22 12.57
CA LYS A 371 4.51 32.51 13.27
C LYS A 371 3.86 33.63 12.47
N ARG A 372 4.06 33.67 11.15
CA ARG A 372 3.41 34.63 10.23
C ARG A 372 1.90 34.50 10.28
N ALA A 373 1.36 33.28 10.22
CA ALA A 373 -0.08 33.07 10.29
C ALA A 373 -0.67 33.59 11.61
N GLN A 374 0.00 33.35 12.74
CA GLN A 374 -0.42 33.88 14.05
C GLN A 374 -0.37 35.41 14.12
N LEU A 375 0.70 36.03 13.60
CA LEU A 375 0.83 37.49 13.55
C LEU A 375 -0.23 38.13 12.66
N VAL A 376 -0.50 37.55 11.48
CA VAL A 376 -1.55 38.06 10.60
C VAL A 376 -2.92 37.86 11.23
N LYS A 377 -3.15 36.78 11.98
CA LYS A 377 -4.41 36.53 12.69
C LYS A 377 -4.71 37.56 13.78
N SER A 378 -3.68 38.16 14.40
CA SER A 378 -3.90 39.27 15.35
C SER A 378 -4.26 40.59 14.66
N ILE A 379 -3.98 40.74 13.35
CA ILE A 379 -4.32 41.93 12.56
C ILE A 379 -5.66 41.73 11.83
N SER A 380 -5.82 40.59 11.15
CA SER A 380 -7.01 40.17 10.44
C SER A 380 -7.28 38.69 10.69
N SER A 381 -8.34 38.42 11.45
CA SER A 381 -8.75 37.06 11.81
C SER A 381 -9.02 36.18 10.58
N GLU A 382 -9.62 36.76 9.53
CA GLU A 382 -9.94 36.05 8.29
C GLU A 382 -8.69 35.66 7.51
N VAL A 383 -7.78 36.61 7.25
CA VAL A 383 -6.54 36.34 6.51
C VAL A 383 -5.61 35.42 7.31
N GLY A 384 -5.54 35.62 8.64
CA GLY A 384 -4.77 34.75 9.51
C GLY A 384 -5.29 33.32 9.53
N LYS A 385 -6.63 33.14 9.54
CA LYS A 385 -7.25 31.81 9.40
C LYS A 385 -6.98 31.19 8.03
N CYS A 386 -7.04 31.97 6.95
CA CYS A 386 -6.68 31.53 5.59
C CYS A 386 -5.23 30.99 5.56
N LEU A 387 -4.27 31.71 6.16
CA LEU A 387 -2.87 31.29 6.27
C LEU A 387 -2.67 30.05 7.16
N GLU A 388 -3.36 29.95 8.30
CA GLU A 388 -3.32 28.75 9.15
C GLU A 388 -3.86 27.53 8.42
N ASP A 389 -4.94 27.71 7.66
CA ASP A 389 -5.55 26.70 6.82
C ASP A 389 -4.60 26.32 5.67
N TRP A 390 -3.99 27.29 5.01
CA TRP A 390 -3.03 27.09 3.92
C TRP A 390 -1.82 26.26 4.37
N ASN A 391 -1.26 26.58 5.53
CA ASN A 391 -0.13 25.84 6.09
C ASN A 391 -0.45 24.36 6.36
N LYS A 392 -1.70 24.04 6.72
CA LYS A 392 -2.15 22.65 6.91
C LYS A 392 -2.48 21.95 5.59
N TYR A 393 -3.00 22.70 4.63
CA TYR A 393 -3.39 22.16 3.33
C TYR A 393 -2.17 21.84 2.47
N ARG A 394 -1.26 22.79 2.31
CA ARG A 394 -0.10 22.69 1.39
C ARG A 394 0.85 21.56 1.76
N THR A 395 0.91 21.24 3.04
CA THR A 395 1.78 20.21 3.59
C THR A 395 1.24 18.80 3.39
N TYR A 396 -0.03 18.67 3.04
CA TYR A 396 -0.67 17.37 2.94
C TYR A 396 -0.82 16.95 1.48
N ASP A 397 -0.32 15.77 1.15
CA ASP A 397 -0.39 15.19 -0.20
C ASP A 397 -1.74 14.49 -0.43
N TYR A 398 -2.85 15.23 -0.28
CA TYR A 398 -4.21 14.66 -0.39
C TYR A 398 -4.54 14.22 -1.83
N ASP A 399 -3.86 14.81 -2.81
CA ASP A 399 -4.04 14.53 -4.22
C ASP A 399 -2.84 13.78 -4.82
N GLN A 400 -2.08 13.05 -3.98
CA GLN A 400 -1.00 12.16 -4.40
C GLN A 400 -1.43 11.28 -5.58
N ARG A 401 -2.61 10.67 -5.46
CA ARG A 401 -3.17 9.80 -6.51
C ARG A 401 -3.37 10.57 -7.82
N ALA A 402 -3.91 11.78 -7.76
CA ALA A 402 -4.08 12.61 -8.94
C ALA A 402 -2.73 12.95 -9.58
N SER A 403 -1.72 13.29 -8.76
CA SER A 403 -0.37 13.63 -9.22
C SER A 403 0.35 12.41 -9.85
N VAL A 404 0.20 11.22 -9.27
CA VAL A 404 0.71 9.95 -9.83
C VAL A 404 0.15 9.68 -11.22
N HIS A 405 -1.16 9.90 -11.41
CA HIS A 405 -1.80 9.76 -12.72
C HIS A 405 -1.40 10.89 -13.67
N ALA A 406 -1.37 12.15 -13.22
CA ALA A 406 -0.98 13.29 -14.04
C ALA A 406 0.40 13.08 -14.69
N LEU A 407 1.36 12.65 -13.87
CA LEU A 407 2.73 12.39 -14.31
C LEU A 407 2.89 11.06 -15.07
N GLY A 408 1.85 10.22 -15.14
CA GLY A 408 1.94 8.91 -15.79
C GLY A 408 3.02 8.02 -15.18
N LEU A 409 3.24 8.10 -13.86
CA LEU A 409 4.38 7.43 -13.21
C LEU A 409 4.39 5.91 -13.40
N LYS A 410 3.22 5.30 -13.62
CA LYS A 410 3.10 3.86 -13.91
C LYS A 410 3.78 3.49 -15.23
N HIS A 411 3.68 4.36 -16.22
CA HIS A 411 4.28 4.16 -17.54
C HIS A 411 5.74 4.57 -17.54
N ASN A 412 6.06 5.70 -16.89
CA ASN A 412 7.41 6.20 -16.81
C ASN A 412 7.67 6.86 -15.45
N SER A 413 8.31 6.12 -14.54
CA SER A 413 8.62 6.59 -13.18
C SER A 413 9.63 7.74 -13.16
N SER A 414 10.47 7.90 -14.19
CA SER A 414 11.41 9.02 -14.30
C SER A 414 10.72 10.37 -14.43
N ARG A 415 9.44 10.40 -14.86
CA ARG A 415 8.64 11.64 -14.92
C ARG A 415 8.46 12.30 -13.57
N GLY A 416 8.56 11.54 -12.48
CA GLY A 416 8.58 12.10 -11.14
C GLY A 416 9.73 13.08 -10.89
N LEU A 417 10.86 12.92 -11.61
CA LEU A 417 12.04 13.78 -11.47
C LEU A 417 12.25 14.74 -12.65
N THR A 418 11.58 14.52 -13.78
CA THR A 418 11.72 15.36 -14.98
C THR A 418 10.52 16.27 -15.22
N HIS A 419 9.39 16.00 -14.58
CA HIS A 419 8.14 16.76 -14.72
C HIS A 419 7.58 17.19 -13.36
N ILE A 420 6.73 18.23 -13.40
CA ILE A 420 6.06 18.79 -12.23
C ILE A 420 4.57 19.00 -12.52
N VAL A 421 3.73 18.75 -11.51
CA VAL A 421 2.30 19.11 -11.58
C VAL A 421 2.12 20.49 -10.99
N ILE A 422 1.63 21.45 -11.77
CA ILE A 422 1.34 22.81 -11.28
C ILE A 422 -0.17 22.97 -11.11
N LYS A 423 -0.60 23.45 -9.93
CA LYS A 423 -2.00 23.53 -9.51
C LYS A 423 -2.33 24.96 -9.07
N SER A 424 -3.31 25.59 -9.70
CA SER A 424 -3.89 26.85 -9.20
C SER A 424 -5.01 26.56 -8.23
N ILE A 425 -4.94 27.18 -7.05
CA ILE A 425 -5.82 26.90 -5.92
C ILE A 425 -6.57 28.17 -5.52
N LYS A 426 -7.82 27.98 -5.13
CA LYS A 426 -8.69 29.01 -4.57
C LYS A 426 -9.09 28.67 -3.14
N TYR A 427 -8.99 29.65 -2.23
CA TYR A 427 -9.52 29.52 -0.87
C TYR A 427 -11.04 29.67 -0.86
N VAL A 428 -11.72 28.78 -0.15
CA VAL A 428 -13.18 28.69 -0.03
C VAL A 428 -13.51 28.56 1.47
N PRO A 429 -13.56 29.67 2.22
CA PRO A 429 -13.65 29.63 3.69
C PRO A 429 -14.87 28.87 4.23
N ASN A 430 -15.94 28.80 3.42
CA ASN A 430 -17.21 28.13 3.74
C ASN A 430 -17.37 26.75 3.08
N GLY A 431 -16.32 26.20 2.47
CA GLY A 431 -16.43 24.96 1.68
C GLY A 431 -16.70 23.70 2.50
N GLY A 432 -16.44 23.73 3.82
CA GLY A 432 -16.74 22.61 4.72
C GLY A 432 -15.97 22.65 6.03
N LYS A 433 -16.17 21.62 6.85
CA LYS A 433 -15.48 21.47 8.14
C LYS A 433 -14.03 21.01 7.96
N ASP A 434 -13.76 20.15 6.99
CA ASP A 434 -12.43 19.62 6.72
C ASP A 434 -11.57 20.61 5.92
N ILE A 435 -10.25 20.55 6.12
CA ILE A 435 -9.34 21.51 5.50
C ILE A 435 -9.32 21.41 3.97
N VAL A 436 -9.46 20.19 3.45
CA VAL A 436 -9.53 19.91 2.00
C VAL A 436 -10.77 20.53 1.37
N ASP A 437 -11.80 20.85 2.16
CA ASP A 437 -13.00 21.54 1.69
C ASP A 437 -12.80 23.05 1.54
N ARG A 438 -11.78 23.60 2.20
CA ARG A 438 -11.52 25.04 2.20
C ARG A 438 -10.58 25.48 1.09
N PHE A 439 -10.10 24.55 0.29
CA PHE A 439 -9.28 24.84 -0.87
C PHE A 439 -9.81 24.03 -2.06
N MET A 440 -9.72 24.63 -3.24
CA MET A 440 -10.22 24.06 -4.47
C MET A 440 -9.19 24.25 -5.56
N VAL A 441 -8.83 23.18 -6.26
CA VAL A 441 -7.99 23.29 -7.45
C VAL A 441 -8.87 23.75 -8.60
N VAL A 442 -8.57 24.93 -9.17
CA VAL A 442 -9.35 25.55 -10.26
C VAL A 442 -8.76 25.26 -11.63
N SER A 443 -7.44 25.13 -11.71
CA SER A 443 -6.73 24.68 -12.90
C SER A 443 -5.48 23.89 -12.55
N ALA A 444 -5.09 22.96 -13.42
CA ALA A 444 -3.89 22.16 -13.27
C ALA A 444 -3.32 21.72 -14.62
N GLY A 445 -1.99 21.57 -14.67
CA GLY A 445 -1.26 21.06 -15.84
C GLY A 445 0.01 20.34 -15.42
N VAL A 446 0.59 19.59 -16.36
CA VAL A 446 1.87 18.88 -16.19
C VAL A 446 2.90 19.55 -17.06
N PHE A 447 4.09 19.82 -16.54
CA PHE A 447 5.12 20.53 -17.29
C PHE A 447 6.48 19.85 -17.11
N ALA A 448 7.31 19.83 -18.14
CA ALA A 448 8.70 19.46 -18.00
C ALA A 448 9.38 20.50 -17.10
N ILE A 449 10.14 20.06 -16.09
CA ILE A 449 10.74 20.97 -15.10
C ILE A 449 11.62 22.01 -15.79
N ASN A 450 12.46 21.57 -16.73
CA ASN A 450 13.38 22.47 -17.45
C ASN A 450 12.66 23.61 -18.20
N ASP A 451 11.44 23.39 -18.66
CA ASP A 451 10.68 24.38 -19.46
C ASP A 451 10.01 25.44 -18.58
N VAL A 452 9.92 25.21 -17.28
CA VAL A 452 9.20 26.09 -16.33
C VAL A 452 10.08 26.68 -15.24
N LEU A 453 11.40 26.44 -15.23
CA LEU A 453 12.30 26.95 -14.19
C LEU A 453 12.26 28.47 -14.04
N THR A 454 12.28 29.23 -15.13
CA THR A 454 12.21 30.70 -15.07
C THR A 454 10.85 31.19 -14.56
N GLU A 455 9.75 30.50 -14.91
CA GLU A 455 8.43 30.79 -14.37
C GLU A 455 8.38 30.46 -12.86
N MET A 456 8.98 29.35 -12.45
CA MET A 456 9.10 28.95 -11.05
C MET A 456 9.90 29.98 -10.24
N ASP A 457 11.01 30.48 -10.76
CA ASP A 457 11.78 31.55 -10.12
C ASP A 457 10.88 32.77 -9.84
N SER A 458 10.10 33.19 -10.85
CA SER A 458 9.14 34.29 -10.69
C SER A 458 8.02 33.98 -9.70
N LEU A 459 7.44 32.78 -9.73
CA LEU A 459 6.31 32.40 -8.89
C LEU A 459 6.70 32.21 -7.41
N LEU A 460 7.93 31.77 -7.16
CA LEU A 460 8.49 31.54 -5.82
C LEU A 460 9.18 32.79 -5.24
N ASN A 461 9.35 33.85 -6.03
CA ASN A 461 10.16 35.04 -5.73
C ASN A 461 11.62 34.67 -5.42
N TYR A 462 12.17 33.79 -6.25
CA TYR A 462 13.55 33.33 -6.21
C TYR A 462 14.42 34.16 -7.17
N HIS A 463 15.72 34.18 -6.91
CA HIS A 463 16.70 34.69 -7.86
C HIS A 463 16.83 33.74 -9.06
N PRO A 464 17.20 34.23 -10.26
CA PRO A 464 17.35 33.38 -11.43
C PRO A 464 18.24 32.15 -11.17
N GLY A 465 17.68 30.95 -11.36
CA GLY A 465 18.36 29.67 -11.17
C GLY A 465 18.12 28.98 -9.82
N GLU A 466 17.60 29.67 -8.81
CA GLU A 466 17.35 29.09 -7.48
C GLU A 466 16.24 28.04 -7.50
N ALA A 467 15.25 28.12 -8.39
CA ALA A 467 14.23 27.07 -8.53
C ALA A 467 14.86 25.71 -8.90
N ARG A 468 15.91 25.72 -9.73
CA ARG A 468 16.64 24.48 -10.07
C ARG A 468 17.36 23.93 -8.84
N GLN A 469 18.01 24.81 -8.06
CA GLN A 469 18.65 24.42 -6.81
C GLN A 469 17.64 23.83 -5.83
N ALA A 470 16.47 24.45 -5.65
CA ALA A 470 15.41 23.96 -4.77
C ALA A 470 14.90 22.57 -5.20
N VAL A 471 14.71 22.31 -6.50
CA VAL A 471 14.34 20.97 -6.99
C VAL A 471 15.44 19.94 -6.70
N ASN A 472 16.71 20.30 -6.89
CA ASN A 472 17.83 19.41 -6.58
C ASN A 472 17.93 19.10 -5.08
N GLU A 473 17.77 20.10 -4.22
CA GLU A 473 17.78 19.93 -2.76
C GLU A 473 16.62 19.04 -2.29
N LEU A 474 15.42 19.25 -2.83
CA LEU A 474 14.27 18.39 -2.54
C LEU A 474 14.48 16.96 -3.07
N THR A 475 15.19 16.79 -4.19
CA THR A 475 15.55 15.45 -4.69
C THR A 475 16.51 14.75 -3.72
N GLU A 476 17.54 15.46 -3.27
CA GLU A 476 18.54 14.90 -2.36
C GLU A 476 17.93 14.54 -0.99
N GLU A 477 17.13 15.43 -0.41
CA GLU A 477 16.44 15.17 0.86
C GLU A 477 15.47 13.98 0.74
N PHE A 478 14.88 13.73 -0.44
CA PHE A 478 14.07 12.54 -0.67
C PHE A 478 14.90 11.28 -0.66
N ASN A 479 15.98 11.26 -1.42
CA ASN A 479 16.89 10.13 -1.55
C ASN A 479 17.53 9.77 -0.22
N GLN A 480 17.82 10.76 0.62
CA GLN A 480 18.37 10.54 1.96
C GLN A 480 17.30 10.14 3.00
N GLY A 481 16.05 10.57 2.79
CA GLY A 481 14.91 10.30 3.67
C GLY A 481 14.03 9.17 3.14
N MET A 482 12.86 9.55 2.61
CA MET A 482 11.78 8.61 2.24
C MET A 482 12.12 7.65 1.10
N GLY A 483 13.09 7.99 0.25
CA GLY A 483 13.53 7.22 -0.91
C GLY A 483 14.81 6.43 -0.70
N ARG A 484 15.35 6.39 0.53
CA ARG A 484 16.65 5.78 0.83
C ARG A 484 16.76 4.30 0.45
N ASP A 485 15.65 3.58 0.53
CA ASP A 485 15.57 2.16 0.17
C ASP A 485 15.26 1.92 -1.32
N GLY A 486 15.09 2.99 -2.11
CA GLY A 486 14.71 2.89 -3.52
C GLY A 486 13.31 2.32 -3.75
N THR A 487 12.50 2.15 -2.70
CA THR A 487 11.15 1.56 -2.80
C THR A 487 10.08 2.57 -3.22
N LYS A 488 10.43 3.86 -3.28
CA LYS A 488 9.52 4.94 -3.64
C LYS A 488 10.01 5.71 -4.86
N VAL A 489 9.04 6.21 -5.63
CA VAL A 489 9.24 7.13 -6.74
C VAL A 489 8.90 8.53 -6.25
N ALA A 490 9.86 9.44 -6.28
CA ALA A 490 9.66 10.85 -5.95
C ALA A 490 8.79 11.53 -7.01
N PHE A 491 8.06 12.57 -6.63
CA PHE A 491 7.48 13.49 -7.60
C PHE A 491 7.33 14.91 -7.03
N PHE A 492 7.19 15.89 -7.91
CA PHE A 492 7.05 17.30 -7.53
C PHE A 492 5.67 17.85 -7.86
N SER A 493 5.18 18.78 -7.03
CA SER A 493 4.04 19.61 -7.38
C SER A 493 4.19 21.05 -6.89
N LEU A 494 3.76 22.01 -7.69
CA LEU A 494 3.79 23.43 -7.38
C LEU A 494 2.36 23.93 -7.16
N LEU A 495 2.10 24.49 -6.00
CA LEU A 495 0.82 25.07 -5.63
C LEU A 495 0.89 26.59 -5.78
N ILE A 496 0.06 27.15 -6.67
CA ILE A 496 -0.07 28.61 -6.90
C ILE A 496 -1.47 29.08 -6.52
N SER A 497 -1.60 30.38 -6.26
CA SER A 497 -2.86 31.02 -5.89
C SER A 497 -2.92 32.43 -6.46
N ASP A 498 -4.08 32.83 -6.98
CA ASP A 498 -4.34 34.21 -7.39
C ASP A 498 -4.50 35.15 -6.18
N ASP A 499 -4.83 34.58 -5.02
CA ASP A 499 -4.83 35.29 -3.75
C ASP A 499 -3.37 35.49 -3.28
N LYS A 500 -2.90 36.73 -3.41
CA LYS A 500 -1.55 37.17 -3.01
C LYS A 500 -1.25 37.00 -1.52
N SER A 501 -2.27 36.76 -0.68
CA SER A 501 -2.05 36.44 0.72
C SER A 501 -1.44 35.04 0.90
N LEU A 502 -1.68 34.13 -0.05
CA LEU A 502 -1.14 32.77 -0.04
C LEU A 502 0.21 32.73 -0.75
N SER A 503 1.21 32.16 -0.06
CA SER A 503 2.52 31.93 -0.66
C SER A 503 2.47 30.75 -1.64
N THR A 504 3.08 30.88 -2.80
CA THR A 504 3.41 29.74 -3.66
C THR A 504 4.15 28.66 -2.86
N TYR A 505 3.87 27.39 -3.14
CA TYR A 505 4.50 26.28 -2.42
C TYR A 505 4.98 25.20 -3.38
N LEU A 506 6.30 25.01 -3.44
CA LEU A 506 6.91 23.85 -4.07
C LEU A 506 6.88 22.69 -3.08
N SER A 507 6.24 21.61 -3.48
CA SER A 507 6.07 20.41 -2.68
C SER A 507 6.71 19.21 -3.35
N ARG A 508 7.03 18.22 -2.52
CA ARG A 508 7.54 16.94 -2.94
C ARG A 508 6.70 15.82 -2.34
N GLY A 509 6.27 14.89 -3.18
CA GLY A 509 5.60 13.65 -2.78
C GLY A 509 6.45 12.42 -3.05
N GLY A 510 5.92 11.26 -2.69
CA GLY A 510 6.54 9.98 -2.99
C GLY A 510 5.53 8.84 -2.96
N VAL A 511 5.51 8.03 -4.00
CA VAL A 511 4.63 6.86 -4.10
C VAL A 511 5.47 5.59 -4.00
N ALA A 512 5.02 4.61 -3.22
CA ALA A 512 5.67 3.31 -3.19
C ALA A 512 5.57 2.64 -4.57
N LYS A 513 6.66 2.05 -5.06
CA LYS A 513 6.70 1.29 -6.32
C LYS A 513 5.62 0.20 -6.36
N LYS A 514 5.37 -0.45 -5.23
CA LYS A 514 4.26 -1.40 -5.06
C LYS A 514 2.91 -0.76 -5.37
N ALA A 515 2.59 0.32 -4.66
CA ALA A 515 1.33 1.04 -4.87
C ALA A 515 1.19 1.54 -6.31
N LEU A 516 2.31 1.93 -6.94
CA LEU A 516 2.34 2.36 -8.33
C LEU A 516 2.04 1.23 -9.32
N ALA A 517 2.57 0.02 -9.09
CA ALA A 517 2.30 -1.16 -9.91
C ALA A 517 0.82 -1.57 -9.85
N GLU A 518 0.22 -1.52 -8.66
CA GLU A 518 -1.19 -1.86 -8.40
C GLU A 518 -2.18 -0.79 -8.89
N THR A 519 -1.72 0.45 -9.07
CA THR A 519 -2.59 1.56 -9.46
C THR A 519 -2.94 1.47 -10.94
N ASN A 520 -4.22 1.47 -11.32
CA ASN A 520 -4.61 1.59 -12.73
C ASN A 520 -4.54 3.05 -13.20
N TYR A 521 -3.89 3.31 -14.34
CA TYR A 521 -3.79 4.67 -14.87
C TYR A 521 -5.18 5.26 -15.12
N ASN A 522 -5.39 6.51 -14.69
CA ASN A 522 -6.63 7.23 -14.91
C ASN A 522 -6.34 8.48 -15.77
N PRO A 523 -6.70 8.49 -17.07
CA PRO A 523 -6.50 9.66 -17.92
C PRO A 523 -7.32 10.88 -17.45
N ASN A 524 -8.41 10.66 -16.72
CA ASN A 524 -9.27 11.72 -16.16
C ASN A 524 -8.81 12.15 -14.76
N TRP A 525 -7.50 12.16 -14.49
CA TRP A 525 -6.94 12.44 -13.16
C TRP A 525 -7.34 13.81 -12.59
N ARG A 526 -7.64 14.80 -13.46
CA ARG A 526 -8.14 16.12 -13.03
C ARG A 526 -9.43 16.02 -12.19
N SER A 527 -10.29 15.03 -12.46
CA SER A 527 -11.49 14.77 -11.66
C SER A 527 -11.20 14.32 -10.22
N LEU A 528 -9.97 13.86 -9.95
CA LEU A 528 -9.54 13.38 -8.64
C LEU A 528 -9.04 14.52 -7.73
N LEU A 529 -8.63 15.67 -8.28
CA LEU A 529 -8.02 16.78 -7.54
C LEU A 529 -8.95 17.41 -6.49
N ASN A 530 -10.26 17.41 -6.74
CA ASN A 530 -11.25 17.97 -5.81
C ASN A 530 -12.08 16.88 -5.11
N LEU A 531 -11.53 15.68 -4.93
CA LEU A 531 -12.13 14.56 -4.16
C LEU A 531 -13.59 14.25 -4.56
N GLY A 532 -13.90 14.29 -5.85
CA GLY A 532 -15.23 13.99 -6.37
C GLY A 532 -16.25 15.16 -6.31
N ARG A 533 -15.84 16.37 -5.92
CA ARG A 533 -16.69 17.56 -6.08
C ARG A 533 -16.91 17.84 -7.56
N SER A 534 -18.09 18.35 -7.91
CA SER A 534 -18.51 18.72 -9.27
C SER A 534 -17.80 19.96 -9.85
N VAL A 535 -16.55 20.20 -9.44
CA VAL A 535 -15.72 21.31 -9.92
C VAL A 535 -14.88 20.81 -11.08
N VAL A 536 -15.11 21.39 -12.26
CA VAL A 536 -14.29 21.12 -13.44
C VAL A 536 -12.95 21.84 -13.28
N VAL A 537 -11.87 21.06 -13.17
CA VAL A 537 -10.50 21.59 -13.16
C VAL A 537 -10.08 21.88 -14.59
N LYS A 538 -9.78 23.14 -14.89
CA LYS A 538 -9.36 23.57 -16.24
C LYS A 538 -7.88 23.24 -16.50
N PRO A 539 -7.46 23.09 -17.76
CA PRO A 539 -6.04 23.11 -18.10
C PRO A 539 -5.39 24.42 -17.62
N LEU A 540 -4.17 24.32 -17.09
CA LEU A 540 -3.39 25.50 -16.66
C LEU A 540 -2.57 26.03 -17.84
N VAL A 541 -2.60 27.36 -18.04
CA VAL A 541 -1.75 28.05 -19.03
C VAL A 541 -0.78 28.96 -18.26
N LEU A 542 0.52 28.74 -18.44
CA LEU A 542 1.58 29.55 -17.80
C LEU A 542 1.96 30.77 -18.65
N ARG A 543 2.56 31.80 -18.03
CA ARG A 543 2.99 33.01 -18.75
C ARG A 543 4.14 32.74 -19.72
N CYS A 544 5.06 31.84 -19.35
CA CYS A 544 6.12 31.35 -20.25
C CYS A 544 5.62 30.53 -21.45
N ARG A 545 4.31 30.23 -21.53
CA ARG A 545 3.69 29.41 -22.59
C ARG A 545 4.29 28.01 -22.74
N ALA A 546 4.89 27.47 -21.66
CA ALA A 546 5.30 26.07 -21.63
C ALA A 546 4.12 25.16 -21.96
N LYS A 547 4.36 24.16 -22.81
CA LYS A 547 3.35 23.21 -23.26
C LYS A 547 2.95 22.29 -22.09
N ASP A 548 1.66 22.00 -21.96
CA ASP A 548 1.21 20.94 -21.05
C ASP A 548 1.73 19.59 -21.58
N ALA A 549 2.65 19.01 -20.82
CA ALA A 549 3.40 17.80 -21.13
C ALA A 549 2.66 16.53 -20.67
N GLU A 550 1.39 16.61 -20.28
CA GLU A 550 0.60 15.49 -19.76
C GLU A 550 0.81 14.19 -20.56
N PHE A 551 0.78 14.27 -21.90
CA PHE A 551 0.82 13.13 -22.83
C PHE A 551 2.19 12.83 -23.46
N ASP A 552 3.27 13.49 -23.04
CA ASP A 552 4.60 13.33 -23.65
C ASP A 552 5.25 11.95 -23.42
N TYR A 553 4.57 11.03 -22.71
CA TYR A 553 4.99 9.64 -22.53
C TYR A 553 4.44 8.68 -23.59
N VAL A 554 3.49 9.11 -24.41
CA VAL A 554 3.05 8.34 -25.56
C VAL A 554 4.18 8.44 -26.57
N LEU A 555 5.07 7.43 -26.58
CA LEU A 555 6.06 7.28 -27.65
C LEU A 555 5.31 7.51 -28.97
N PRO A 556 5.85 8.33 -29.90
CA PRO A 556 5.25 8.44 -31.21
C PRO A 556 5.08 7.01 -31.71
N GLN A 557 3.84 6.59 -31.96
CA GLN A 557 3.60 5.33 -32.62
C GLN A 557 4.44 5.42 -33.88
N THR A 558 5.54 4.68 -33.93
CA THR A 558 6.35 4.56 -35.14
C THR A 558 5.35 4.17 -36.19
N SER A 559 5.03 5.10 -37.08
CA SER A 559 4.11 4.88 -38.18
C SER A 559 4.72 3.75 -38.99
N ASN A 560 4.23 2.54 -38.76
CA ASN A 560 4.49 1.39 -39.61
C ASN A 560 3.77 1.67 -40.94
N SER A 561 4.40 2.49 -41.76
CA SER A 561 4.05 2.74 -43.15
C SER A 561 5.32 3.08 -43.92
N ALA A 562 6.18 2.07 -44.09
CA ALA A 562 7.10 1.97 -45.22
C ALA A 562 7.59 0.52 -45.32
N SER A 563 6.74 -0.33 -45.90
CA SER A 563 7.19 -1.54 -46.60
C SER A 563 8.09 -1.12 -47.76
N ALA A 564 9.40 -1.10 -47.52
CA ALA A 564 10.42 -1.05 -48.57
C ALA A 564 11.29 -2.30 -48.42
N SER A 565 10.94 -3.33 -49.19
CA SER A 565 11.77 -4.47 -49.51
C SER A 565 13.01 -4.00 -50.26
N GLY A 566 14.16 -4.03 -49.59
CA GLY A 566 15.48 -3.80 -50.19
C GLY A 566 16.46 -4.84 -49.66
N ILE A 567 16.74 -5.83 -50.50
CA ILE A 567 17.79 -6.85 -50.35
C ILE A 567 19.14 -6.15 -50.47
N ILE A 568 20.00 -6.23 -49.45
CA ILE A 568 21.47 -6.08 -49.60
C ILE A 568 22.15 -7.04 -48.62
N ASP A 569 22.75 -8.09 -49.18
CA ASP A 569 23.95 -8.76 -48.66
C ASP A 569 25.08 -7.72 -48.56
N ASP A 570 25.83 -7.67 -47.46
CA ASP A 570 27.24 -8.05 -47.52
C ASP A 570 27.89 -8.18 -46.15
N SER A 571 28.79 -9.14 -46.13
CA SER A 571 29.84 -9.44 -45.17
C SER A 571 30.76 -8.25 -44.86
N THR A 572 31.19 -8.11 -43.60
CA THR A 572 32.60 -7.94 -43.19
C THR A 572 32.73 -7.71 -41.68
N ASP A 573 33.49 -8.61 -41.04
CA ASP A 573 34.19 -8.39 -39.77
C ASP A 573 35.24 -7.28 -39.95
N PRO A 574 35.53 -6.46 -38.92
CA PRO A 574 36.75 -6.79 -38.16
C PRO A 574 36.73 -6.43 -36.67
N SER A 575 37.52 -7.26 -35.97
CA SER A 575 38.20 -7.04 -34.68
C SER A 575 38.65 -5.59 -34.38
N SER A 576 38.43 -5.13 -33.14
CA SER A 576 39.35 -4.18 -32.48
C SER A 576 39.23 -4.16 -30.95
N SER A 577 40.31 -4.63 -30.32
CA SER A 577 41.02 -4.03 -29.17
C SER A 577 40.24 -3.36 -28.02
N SER A 578 40.32 -4.01 -26.87
CA SER A 578 40.10 -3.45 -25.53
C SER A 578 41.21 -2.47 -25.13
N GLY A 579 40.88 -1.19 -24.94
CA GLY A 579 41.75 -0.17 -24.34
C GLY A 579 41.15 0.35 -23.03
N SER A 580 41.72 -0.06 -21.91
CA SER A 580 41.41 0.45 -20.56
C SER A 580 42.17 1.75 -20.31
N ALA A 581 41.46 2.87 -20.16
CA ALA A 581 42.03 4.14 -19.73
C ALA A 581 41.50 4.52 -18.34
N THR A 582 42.32 4.26 -17.32
CA THR A 582 42.24 4.85 -15.98
C THR A 582 42.54 6.34 -16.03
N THR A 583 41.58 7.18 -15.65
CA THR A 583 41.80 8.62 -15.42
C THR A 583 41.88 8.89 -13.92
N THR A 584 43.11 9.17 -13.48
CA THR A 584 43.46 9.76 -12.19
C THR A 584 43.03 11.23 -12.16
N THR A 585 42.26 11.61 -11.13
CA THR A 585 41.95 13.01 -10.81
C THR A 585 42.87 13.50 -9.69
N PRO A 586 43.50 14.68 -9.81
CA PRO A 586 44.30 15.24 -8.73
C PRO A 586 43.44 16.09 -7.79
N ARG A 587 43.69 15.91 -6.48
CA ARG A 587 43.35 16.86 -5.42
C ARG A 587 44.15 18.15 -5.62
N ALA A 588 43.48 19.29 -5.56
CA ALA A 588 44.11 20.57 -5.25
C ALA A 588 43.30 21.26 -4.15
N SER A 589 44.02 21.69 -3.12
CA SER A 589 43.59 22.36 -1.91
C SER A 589 43.74 23.88 -2.03
N GLU A 590 42.84 24.56 -1.32
CA GLU A 590 43.01 25.82 -0.58
C GLU A 590 43.08 27.21 -1.28
N ALA A 591 42.29 28.08 -0.65
CA ALA A 591 42.35 29.53 -0.49
C ALA A 591 41.98 30.43 -1.68
N VAL A 592 40.87 31.17 -1.55
CA VAL A 592 40.87 32.64 -1.33
C VAL A 592 39.51 33.05 -0.74
N ALA A 593 39.57 33.75 0.39
CA ALA A 593 38.48 34.53 0.94
C ALA A 593 38.65 35.99 0.51
N THR A 594 37.67 36.60 -0.18
CA THR A 594 37.29 38.01 0.05
C THR A 594 35.97 38.39 -0.65
N ALA A 595 35.11 39.06 0.13
CA ALA A 595 34.19 40.14 -0.22
C ALA A 595 32.93 39.89 -1.09
N LEU A 596 31.77 39.85 -0.43
CA LEU A 596 30.58 40.64 -0.81
C LEU A 596 29.81 41.07 0.45
N PRO A 597 29.45 42.37 0.60
CA PRO A 597 28.74 42.90 1.76
C PRO A 597 27.22 42.94 1.53
N GLY A 598 26.44 42.85 2.62
CA GLY A 598 25.14 43.51 2.68
C GLY A 598 23.93 42.71 3.15
N LEU A 599 23.99 42.03 4.30
CA LEU A 599 22.78 41.71 5.10
C LEU A 599 23.17 41.65 6.59
N ARG A 600 23.28 42.82 7.23
CA ARG A 600 23.32 42.97 8.69
C ARG A 600 22.33 44.07 9.08
N GLY A 601 21.28 43.68 9.78
CA GLY A 601 20.33 44.64 10.30
C GLY A 601 19.21 43.98 11.09
N MET A 602 19.55 43.22 12.13
CA MET A 602 18.76 42.97 13.34
C MET A 602 19.32 41.73 14.02
N PHE A 603 20.15 41.90 15.04
CA PHE A 603 20.23 41.08 16.25
C PHE A 603 21.40 41.63 17.08
N SER A 604 21.08 42.58 17.96
CA SER A 604 21.88 42.90 19.15
C SER A 604 20.92 43.20 20.29
N LYS A 605 21.24 42.65 21.47
CA LYS A 605 20.54 42.71 22.77
C LYS A 605 19.43 41.68 23.01
N LYS A 606 19.81 40.45 23.34
CA LYS A 606 19.82 39.91 24.71
C LYS A 606 20.40 38.50 24.72
#